data_AF-A0A933AHD8-F1
#
_entry.id   AF-A0A933AHD8-F1
#
_cell.length_a   1.000
_cell.length_b   1.000
_cell.length_c   1.000
_cell.angle_alpha   90.00
_cell.angle_beta   90.00
_cell.angle_gamma   90.00
#
_symmetry.space_group_name_H-M   'P 1'
#
loop_
_entity.id
_entity.type
_entity.pdbx_description
1 polymer ?
#
loop_
_entity_poly.entity_id
_entity_poly.type
_entity_poly.pdbx_seq_one_letter_code
_entity_poly.pdbx_strand_id
1 'polypeptide(L)'
;MPSTESRAIFFDLDGTLLVNRVSPVTRFFDFCARLGHTFDEAAPRRLERWQHEYWSRRDWITADLEQHGEAHFWRRYNERQLTTVGATGPLADHAAQIDAWFRAEFTPDALVPPDVRDTLLHLRQHGWV
;
A
#
# COMPACT_ATOMS: atom_id res chain seq x y z
N MET A 1 -37.19 -18.02 -21.03
CA MET A 1 -36.92 -16.85 -20.16
C MET A 1 -35.42 -16.69 -20.09
N PRO A 2 -34.80 -15.62 -20.63
CA PRO A 2 -33.39 -15.36 -20.35
C PRO A 2 -33.27 -15.05 -18.85
N SER A 3 -32.40 -15.78 -18.15
CA SER A 3 -32.14 -15.60 -16.73
C SER A 3 -31.48 -14.25 -16.47
N THR A 4 -32.14 -13.41 -15.66
CA THR A 4 -31.68 -12.09 -15.19
C THR A 4 -30.69 -12.19 -14.01
N GLU A 5 -29.73 -13.12 -14.06
CA GLU A 5 -28.64 -13.15 -13.08
C GLU A 5 -27.42 -12.45 -13.63
N SER A 6 -27.19 -11.21 -13.19
CA SER A 6 -25.92 -10.53 -13.38
C SER A 6 -24.84 -11.26 -12.60
N ARG A 7 -23.95 -11.96 -13.30
CA ARG A 7 -22.79 -12.64 -12.71
C ARG A 7 -21.57 -11.71 -12.81
N ALA A 8 -21.18 -11.12 -11.69
CA ALA A 8 -20.03 -10.22 -11.62
C ALA A 8 -18.97 -10.74 -10.63
N ILE A 9 -17.69 -10.55 -10.96
CA ILE A 9 -16.58 -10.81 -10.04
C ILE A 9 -15.83 -9.50 -9.81
N PHE A 10 -15.78 -9.06 -8.56
CA PHE A 10 -15.02 -7.87 -8.17
C PHE A 10 -13.62 -8.28 -7.75
N PHE A 11 -12.65 -7.87 -8.54
CA PHE A 11 -11.23 -8.04 -8.23
C PHE A 11 -10.70 -6.78 -7.57
N ASP A 12 -9.93 -6.96 -6.52
CA ASP A 12 -8.96 -5.95 -6.11
C ASP A 12 -7.88 -5.81 -7.20
N LEU A 13 -7.20 -4.67 -7.25
CA LEU A 13 -6.11 -4.43 -8.21
C LEU A 13 -4.77 -4.85 -7.60
N ASP A 14 -4.35 -4.15 -6.55
CA ASP A 14 -3.03 -4.29 -5.94
C ASP A 14 -2.92 -5.59 -5.12
N GLY A 15 -1.93 -6.43 -5.44
CA GLY A 15 -1.78 -7.75 -4.82
C GLY A 15 -2.70 -8.83 -5.39
N THR A 16 -3.61 -8.49 -6.31
CA THR A 16 -4.49 -9.46 -6.99
C THR A 16 -4.24 -9.50 -8.50
N LEU A 17 -4.54 -8.42 -9.23
CA LEU A 17 -4.32 -8.35 -10.69
C LEU A 17 -2.96 -7.71 -11.04
N LEU A 18 -2.41 -6.91 -10.12
CA LEU A 18 -1.16 -6.19 -10.26
C LEU A 18 -0.30 -6.47 -9.03
N VAL A 19 0.92 -6.94 -9.20
CA VAL A 19 1.85 -7.18 -8.10
C VAL A 19 3.09 -6.31 -8.24
N ASN A 20 3.59 -5.76 -7.14
CA ASN A 20 4.88 -5.07 -7.13
C ASN A 20 6.00 -6.09 -6.92
N ARG A 21 7.00 -6.11 -7.83
CA ARG A 21 8.17 -7.00 -7.68
C ARG A 21 8.95 -6.71 -6.40
N VAL A 22 8.99 -5.45 -6.00
CA VAL A 22 9.52 -5.01 -4.71
C VAL A 22 8.42 -4.34 -3.92
N SER A 23 8.13 -4.87 -2.73
CA SER A 23 7.10 -4.31 -1.85
C SER A 23 7.45 -2.88 -1.45
N PRO A 24 6.47 -1.94 -1.44
CA PRO A 24 6.65 -0.62 -0.85
C PRO A 24 7.13 -0.68 0.61
N VAL A 25 6.70 -1.71 1.35
CA VAL A 25 7.18 -1.97 2.73
C VAL A 25 8.67 -2.25 2.75
N THR A 26 9.19 -3.08 1.85
CA THR A 26 10.64 -3.34 1.75
C THR A 26 11.40 -2.04 1.48
N ARG A 27 10.92 -1.22 0.54
CA ARG A 27 11.53 0.09 0.23
C ARG A 27 11.50 1.06 1.41
N PHE A 28 10.41 1.05 2.19
CA PHE A 28 10.30 1.84 3.41
C PHE A 28 11.37 1.44 4.44
N PHE A 29 11.56 0.14 4.69
CA PHE A 29 12.58 -0.35 5.62
C PHE A 29 14.02 -0.09 5.11
N ASP A 30 14.27 -0.26 3.81
CA ASP A 30 15.56 0.08 3.19
C ASP A 30 15.94 1.55 3.47
N PHE A 31 14.97 2.47 3.35
CA PHE A 31 15.22 3.88 3.62
C PHE A 31 15.35 4.16 5.12
N CYS A 32 14.53 3.54 5.96
CA CYS A 32 14.65 3.69 7.41
C CYS A 32 16.03 3.25 7.92
N ALA A 33 16.62 2.19 7.34
CA ALA A 33 17.99 1.77 7.66
C ALA A 33 19.04 2.85 7.33
N ARG A 34 18.86 3.61 6.24
CA ARG A 34 19.73 4.76 5.89
C ARG A 34 19.61 5.91 6.89
N LEU A 35 18.45 6.05 7.52
CA LEU A 35 18.21 7.01 8.61
C LEU A 35 18.72 6.50 9.97
N GLY A 36 19.35 5.31 10.02
CA GLY A 36 19.92 4.73 11.24
C GLY A 36 18.94 3.94 12.10
N HIS A 37 17.72 3.66 11.62
CA HIS A 37 16.79 2.79 12.35
C HIS A 37 17.19 1.33 12.21
N THR A 38 16.99 0.57 13.28
CA THR A 38 17.10 -0.89 13.29
C THR A 38 15.84 -1.45 13.91
N PHE A 39 15.26 -2.47 13.28
CA PHE A 39 14.00 -3.06 13.71
C PHE A 39 14.13 -4.57 13.88
N ASP A 40 13.27 -5.15 14.71
CA ASP A 40 13.17 -6.60 14.84
C ASP A 40 12.59 -7.27 13.58
N GLU A 41 12.78 -8.58 13.45
CA GLU A 41 12.32 -9.37 12.30
C GLU A 41 10.79 -9.40 12.14
N ALA A 42 10.03 -9.08 13.18
CA ALA A 42 8.57 -9.04 13.14
C ALA A 42 8.04 -7.67 12.69
N ALA A 43 8.87 -6.62 12.61
CA ALA A 43 8.46 -5.27 12.25
C ALA A 43 7.81 -5.19 10.86
N PRO A 44 8.32 -5.84 9.80
CA PRO A 44 7.66 -5.81 8.49
C PRO A 44 6.23 -6.36 8.53
N ARG A 45 6.01 -7.48 9.21
CA ARG A 45 4.67 -8.08 9.35
C ARG A 45 3.73 -7.22 10.18
N ARG A 46 4.24 -6.54 11.23
CA ARG A 46 3.45 -5.58 12.00
C ARG A 46 3.03 -4.40 11.14
N LEU A 47 3.95 -3.87 10.34
CA LEU A 47 3.67 -2.77 9.44
C LEU A 47 2.62 -3.16 8.39
N GLU A 48 2.78 -4.28 7.70
CA GLU A 48 1.81 -4.75 6.69
C GLU A 48 0.41 -4.91 7.26
N ARG A 49 0.27 -5.52 8.45
CA ARG A 49 -1.02 -5.67 9.13
C ARG A 49 -1.65 -4.33 9.48
N TRP A 50 -0.85 -3.42 10.02
CA TRP A 50 -1.31 -2.08 10.34
C TRP A 50 -1.71 -1.30 9.09
N GLN A 51 -0.96 -1.41 7.99
CA GLN A 51 -1.32 -0.76 6.72
C GLN A 51 -2.65 -1.30 6.21
N HIS A 52 -2.85 -2.63 6.23
CA HIS A 52 -4.13 -3.23 5.83
C HIS A 52 -5.29 -2.71 6.68
N GLU A 53 -5.10 -2.63 8.01
CA GLU A 53 -6.11 -2.06 8.90
C GLU A 53 -6.36 -0.57 8.62
N TYR A 54 -5.32 0.24 8.48
CA TYR A 54 -5.41 1.67 8.19
C TYR A 54 -6.20 1.93 6.90
N TRP A 55 -5.87 1.21 5.81
CA TRP A 55 -6.54 1.37 4.53
C TRP A 55 -7.98 0.83 4.53
N SER A 56 -8.30 -0.12 5.40
CA SER A 56 -9.68 -0.60 5.59
C SER A 56 -10.58 0.39 6.35
N ARG A 57 -9.99 1.31 7.11
CA ARG A 57 -10.69 2.25 7.99
C ARG A 57 -10.83 3.62 7.34
N ARG A 58 -11.90 3.78 6.55
CA ARG A 58 -12.18 5.03 5.82
C ARG A 58 -12.24 6.26 6.73
N ASP A 59 -12.78 6.11 7.94
CA ASP A 59 -12.84 7.16 8.96
C ASP A 59 -11.45 7.68 9.35
N TRP A 60 -10.44 6.81 9.46
CA TRP A 60 -9.07 7.22 9.77
C TRP A 60 -8.44 7.99 8.61
N ILE A 61 -8.62 7.51 7.39
CA ILE A 61 -8.10 8.17 6.19
C ILE A 61 -8.74 9.54 6.02
N THR A 62 -10.07 9.63 6.17
CA THR A 62 -10.81 10.89 6.07
C THR A 62 -10.35 11.87 7.15
N ALA A 63 -10.19 11.44 8.40
CA ALA A 63 -9.69 12.30 9.46
C ALA A 63 -8.28 12.84 9.16
N ASP A 64 -7.36 11.99 8.69
CA ASP A 64 -5.99 12.42 8.34
C ASP A 64 -6.00 13.40 7.14
N LEU A 65 -6.85 13.16 6.13
CA LEU A 65 -7.01 14.07 4.99
C LEU A 65 -7.63 15.41 5.37
N GLU A 66 -8.68 15.42 6.20
CA GLU A 66 -9.33 16.64 6.67
C GLU A 66 -8.39 17.48 7.55
N GLN A 67 -7.62 16.82 8.42
CA GLN A 67 -6.72 17.50 9.35
C GLN A 67 -5.47 18.07 8.67
N HIS A 68 -4.93 17.38 7.66
CA HIS A 68 -3.61 17.70 7.09
C HIS A 68 -3.64 18.15 5.62
N GLY A 69 -4.73 17.88 4.91
CA GLY A 69 -4.81 18.03 3.48
C GLY A 69 -3.96 17.01 2.73
N GLU A 70 -4.23 16.86 1.44
CA GLU A 70 -3.57 15.86 0.57
C GLU A 70 -2.04 16.05 0.51
N ALA A 71 -1.57 17.30 0.55
CA ALA A 71 -0.16 17.63 0.48
C ALA A 71 0.66 17.10 1.67
N HIS A 72 0.07 16.99 2.87
CA HIS A 72 0.77 16.54 4.08
C HIS A 72 0.32 15.15 4.56
N PHE A 73 -0.75 14.61 3.99
CA PHE A 73 -1.27 13.28 4.30
C PHE A 73 -0.17 12.21 4.32
N TRP A 74 0.64 12.15 3.26
CA TRP A 74 1.69 11.12 3.13
C TRP A 74 2.79 11.22 4.18
N ARG A 75 3.12 12.45 4.64
CA ARG A 75 4.08 12.64 5.73
C ARG A 75 3.52 12.08 7.03
N ARG A 76 2.25 12.33 7.32
CA ARG A 76 1.61 11.78 8.53
C ARG A 76 1.43 10.29 8.46
N TYR A 77 1.08 9.76 7.29
CA TYR A 77 1.06 8.32 7.06
C TYR A 77 2.44 7.69 7.34
N ASN A 78 3.53 8.26 6.83
CA ASN A 78 4.90 7.77 7.09
C ASN A 78 5.30 7.87 8.58
N GLU A 79 4.88 8.92 9.29
CA GLU A 79 5.13 9.04 10.74
C GLU A 79 4.38 7.99 11.55
N ARG A 80 3.13 7.68 11.17
CA ARG A 80 2.36 6.58 11.78
C ARG A 80 3.00 5.22 11.49
N GLN A 81 3.53 5.02 10.28
CA GLN A 81 4.29 3.80 9.95
C GLN A 81 5.53 3.66 10.85
N LEU A 82 6.33 4.73 10.98
CA LEU A 82 7.50 4.76 11.87
C LEU A 82 7.12 4.44 13.32
N THR A 83 6.03 5.03 13.82
CA THR A 83 5.51 4.78 15.16
C THR A 83 5.11 3.30 15.34
N THR A 84 4.44 2.73 14.33
CA THR A 84 3.96 1.33 14.34
C THR A 84 5.11 0.32 14.44
N VAL A 85 6.23 0.60 13.79
CA VAL A 85 7.40 -0.29 13.81
C VAL A 85 8.31 -0.06 15.02
N GLY A 86 7.97 0.90 15.88
CA GLY A 86 8.73 1.22 17.09
C GLY A 86 9.94 2.12 16.86
N ALA A 87 9.94 2.93 15.79
CA ALA A 87 11.01 3.89 15.54
C ALA A 87 11.06 4.96 16.64
N THR A 88 12.26 5.47 16.92
CA THR A 88 12.49 6.53 17.92
C THR A 88 13.25 7.72 17.31
N GLY A 89 13.22 8.88 17.96
CA GLY A 89 13.93 10.09 17.50
C GLY A 89 13.00 11.09 16.80
N PRO A 90 13.52 11.95 15.89
CA PRO A 90 12.73 13.01 15.24
C PRO A 90 11.83 12.43 14.13
N LEU A 91 10.76 11.71 14.52
CA LEU A 91 9.92 10.97 13.58
C LEU A 91 9.28 11.83 12.51
N ALA A 92 8.89 13.08 12.83
CA ALA A 92 8.34 14.01 11.85
C ALA A 92 9.36 14.35 10.75
N ASP A 93 10.63 14.57 11.10
CA ASP A 93 11.69 14.88 10.14
C ASP A 93 12.03 13.64 9.29
N HIS A 94 12.09 12.46 9.91
CA HIS A 94 12.29 11.20 9.20
C HIS A 94 11.13 10.92 8.23
N ALA A 95 9.89 11.16 8.65
CA ALA A 95 8.71 10.98 7.82
C ALA A 95 8.69 11.92 6.60
N ALA A 96 9.15 13.17 6.78
CA ALA A 96 9.32 14.12 5.70
C ALA A 96 10.41 13.68 4.70
N GLN A 97 11.54 13.15 5.20
CA GLN A 97 12.60 12.60 4.35
C GLN A 97 12.13 11.37 3.57
N ILE A 98 11.37 10.47 4.20
CA ILE A 98 10.76 9.30 3.56
C ILE A 98 9.78 9.74 2.46
N ASP A 99 8.88 10.68 2.75
CA ASP A 99 7.92 11.21 1.77
C ASP A 99 8.64 11.83 0.56
N ALA A 100 9.66 12.67 0.80
CA ALA A 100 10.46 13.27 -0.25
C ALA A 100 11.17 12.21 -1.10
N TRP A 101 11.76 11.19 -0.46
CA TRP A 101 12.43 10.11 -1.17
C TRP A 101 11.47 9.26 -1.99
N PHE A 102 10.32 8.87 -1.45
CA PHE A 102 9.30 8.14 -2.21
C PHE A 102 8.83 8.93 -3.42
N ARG A 103 8.65 10.25 -3.32
CA ARG A 103 8.24 11.08 -4.47
C ARG A 103 9.30 11.20 -5.54
N ALA A 104 10.57 11.25 -5.15
CA ALA A 104 11.68 11.48 -6.07
C ALA A 104 12.19 10.19 -6.72
N GLU A 105 12.26 9.10 -5.96
CA GLU A 105 13.05 7.91 -6.31
C GLU A 105 12.20 6.63 -6.41
N PHE A 106 11.04 6.57 -5.75
CA PHE A 106 10.22 5.37 -5.79
C PHE A 106 9.42 5.31 -7.08
N THR A 107 9.91 4.51 -8.02
CA THR A 107 9.12 4.04 -9.17
C THR A 107 8.55 2.67 -8.84
N PRO A 108 7.21 2.49 -8.82
CA PRO A 108 6.60 1.18 -8.67
C PRO A 108 7.07 0.23 -9.77
N ASP A 109 7.63 -0.92 -9.38
CA ASP A 109 7.98 -2.00 -10.31
C ASP A 109 6.81 -2.97 -10.41
N ALA A 110 5.74 -2.47 -11.01
CA ALA A 110 4.47 -3.16 -11.11
C ALA A 110 4.48 -4.18 -12.26
N LEU A 111 4.01 -5.38 -11.97
CA LEU A 111 3.92 -6.52 -12.88
C LEU A 111 2.49 -7.04 -12.88
N VAL A 112 1.90 -7.20 -14.06
CA VAL A 112 0.71 -8.02 -14.23
C VAL A 112 1.18 -9.48 -14.39
N PRO A 113 0.80 -10.41 -13.48
CA PRO A 113 1.15 -11.81 -13.63
C PRO A 113 0.71 -12.38 -14.98
N PRO A 114 1.48 -13.32 -15.58
CA PRO A 114 1.25 -13.76 -16.96
C PRO A 114 -0.15 -14.33 -17.23
N ASP A 115 -0.75 -14.97 -16.22
CA ASP A 115 -2.05 -15.63 -16.26
C ASP A 115 -3.24 -14.69 -16.03
N VAL A 116 -3.02 -13.47 -15.52
CA VAL A 116 -4.11 -12.53 -15.22
C VAL A 116 -4.90 -12.18 -16.46
N ARG A 117 -4.23 -11.84 -17.56
CA ARG A 117 -4.93 -11.45 -18.81
C ARG A 117 -5.78 -12.59 -19.36
N ASP A 118 -5.22 -13.79 -19.41
CA ASP A 118 -5.90 -14.97 -19.95
C ASP A 118 -7.07 -15.37 -19.05
N THR A 119 -6.90 -15.28 -17.73
CA THR A 119 -7.97 -15.52 -16.74
C THR A 119 -9.14 -14.54 -16.93
N LEU A 120 -8.86 -13.24 -17.02
CA LEU A 120 -9.91 -12.23 -17.22
C LEU A 120 -10.64 -12.41 -18.57
N LEU A 121 -9.92 -12.75 -19.63
CA LEU A 121 -10.52 -13.06 -20.93
C LEU A 121 -11.41 -14.30 -20.86
N HIS A 122 -10.95 -15.36 -20.19
CA HIS A 122 -11.71 -16.59 -20.01
C HIS A 122 -13.01 -16.35 -19.24
N LEU A 123 -12.96 -15.59 -18.13
CA LEU A 123 -14.14 -15.23 -17.36
C LEU A 123 -15.16 -14.47 -18.21
N ARG A 124 -14.70 -13.47 -18.97
CA ARG A 124 -15.56 -12.69 -19.88
C ARG A 124 -16.22 -13.55 -20.95
N GLN A 125 -15.49 -14.51 -21.52
CA GLN A 125 -16.03 -15.45 -22.51
C GLN A 125 -17.15 -16.35 -21.94
N HIS A 126 -17.17 -16.57 -20.62
CA HIS A 126 -18.16 -17.39 -19.92
C HIS A 126 -19.30 -16.56 -19.29
N GLY A 127 -19.43 -15.29 -19.68
CA GLY A 127 -20.55 -14.43 -19.27
C GLY A 127 -20.40 -13.79 -17.90
N TRP A 128 -19.18 -13.79 -17.33
CA TRP A 128 -18.86 -12.94 -16.18
C TRP A 128 -18.54 -11.52 -16.64
N VAL A 129 -18.98 -10.54 -15.85
CA VAL A 129 -18.65 -9.12 -16.02
C VAL A 129 -17.71 -8.66 -14.90
#